data_AF-A0A1Z4M2D8-F1
#
_entry.id   AF-A0A1Z4M2D8-F1
#
_cell.length_a   1.000
_cell.length_b   1.000
_cell.length_c   1.000
_cell.angle_alpha   90.00
_cell.angle_beta   90.00
_cell.angle_gamma   90.00
#
_symmetry.space_group_name_H-M   'P 1'
#
loop_
_entity.id
_entity.type
_entity.pdbx_description
1 polymer ?
#
loop_
_entity_poly.entity_id
_entity_poly.type
_entity_poly.pdbx_seq_one_letter_code
_entity_poly.pdbx_strand_id
1 'polypeptide(L)'
;MKSSIKSAEAVQIISEFVELQNNLNLAFRQIYPNVSKSFSANCPRQGLLSLQDEKWTFDKHGVGVYFQSERSYLIVDIHAGFVDYPQAFDAWRLVQYFESKGIEQIYYINDVFDLTNKVNNEDIVDDLLEHLLEDNIIEIVLPKLKLYGLKNTSTDSRARILSQLSRLFNEGNGD
;
A
#
# COMPACT_ATOMS: atom_id res chain seq x y z
N MET A 1 -0.82 -31.05 1.82
CA MET A 1 -1.63 -29.99 1.18
C MET A 1 -0.67 -29.06 0.47
N LYS A 2 -0.77 -28.89 -0.85
CA LYS A 2 -0.09 -27.76 -1.51
C LYS A 2 -0.82 -26.52 -1.03
N SER A 3 -0.16 -25.68 -0.24
CA SER A 3 -0.65 -24.33 0.04
C SER A 3 -0.83 -23.64 -1.32
N SER A 4 -2.02 -23.12 -1.60
CA SER A 4 -2.20 -22.28 -2.78
C SER A 4 -1.42 -21.00 -2.54
N ILE A 5 -0.45 -20.68 -3.39
CA ILE A 5 0.26 -19.40 -3.34
C ILE A 5 -0.80 -18.30 -3.50
N LYS A 6 -0.79 -17.34 -2.59
CA LYS A 6 -1.71 -16.20 -2.66
C LYS A 6 -1.05 -15.08 -3.43
N SER A 7 -1.74 -14.58 -4.46
CA SER A 7 -1.21 -13.57 -5.34
C SER A 7 -2.14 -12.38 -5.54
N ALA A 8 -1.59 -11.29 -6.06
CA ALA A 8 -2.34 -10.08 -6.41
C ALA A 8 -1.77 -9.38 -7.65
N GLU A 9 -2.59 -8.58 -8.32
CA GLU A 9 -2.18 -7.68 -9.39
C GLU A 9 -1.67 -6.35 -8.79
N ALA A 10 -0.51 -5.87 -9.26
CA ALA A 10 0.22 -4.76 -8.67
C ALA A 10 -0.58 -3.45 -8.57
N VAL A 11 -1.19 -3.00 -9.67
CA VAL A 11 -1.90 -1.72 -9.70
C VAL A 11 -3.12 -1.75 -8.80
N GLN A 12 -3.85 -2.86 -8.80
CA GLN A 12 -5.01 -3.07 -7.94
C GLN A 12 -4.61 -3.06 -6.47
N ILE A 13 -3.64 -3.88 -6.06
CA ILE A 13 -3.30 -4.02 -4.64
C ILE A 13 -2.67 -2.75 -4.06
N ILE A 14 -1.86 -2.04 -4.84
CA ILE A 14 -1.32 -0.72 -4.46
C ILE A 14 -2.45 0.31 -4.37
N SER A 15 -3.43 0.28 -5.30
CA SER A 15 -4.60 1.17 -5.22
C SER A 15 -5.42 0.92 -3.95
N GLU A 16 -5.66 -0.34 -3.59
CA GLU A 16 -6.33 -0.72 -2.34
C GLU A 16 -5.55 -0.20 -1.11
N PHE A 17 -4.22 -0.37 -1.11
CA PHE A 17 -3.36 0.16 -0.06
C PHE A 17 -3.49 1.68 0.09
N VAL A 18 -3.32 2.41 -1.02
CA VAL A 18 -3.35 3.88 -1.04
C VAL A 18 -4.67 4.43 -0.54
N GLU A 19 -5.79 3.81 -0.92
CA GLU A 19 -7.12 4.20 -0.45
C GLU A 19 -7.27 3.97 1.06
N LEU A 20 -6.90 2.78 1.54
CA LEU A 20 -6.97 2.43 2.96
C LEU A 20 -6.06 3.33 3.80
N GLN A 21 -4.82 3.57 3.36
CA GLN A 21 -3.86 4.45 4.00
C GLN A 21 -4.42 5.87 4.16
N ASN A 22 -4.97 6.42 3.08
CA ASN A 22 -5.55 7.76 3.10
C ASN A 22 -6.73 7.85 4.07
N ASN A 23 -7.61 6.84 4.05
CA ASN A 23 -8.78 6.80 4.93
C ASN A 23 -8.39 6.69 6.41
N LEU A 24 -7.41 5.84 6.75
CA LEU A 24 -6.87 5.73 8.11
C LEU A 24 -6.21 7.02 8.56
N ASN A 25 -5.41 7.64 7.70
CA ASN A 25 -4.76 8.91 7.99
C ASN A 25 -5.77 10.04 8.23
N LEU A 26 -6.83 10.12 7.41
CA LEU A 26 -7.91 11.09 7.60
C LEU A 26 -8.63 10.87 8.94
N ALA A 27 -9.01 9.64 9.26
CA ALA A 27 -9.65 9.30 10.53
C ALA A 27 -8.74 9.64 11.73
N PHE A 28 -7.46 9.28 11.64
CA PHE A 28 -6.46 9.58 12.67
C PHE A 28 -6.31 11.08 12.90
N ARG A 29 -6.22 11.88 11.82
CA ARG A 29 -6.08 13.34 11.91
C ARG A 29 -7.36 14.04 12.37
N GLN A 30 -8.53 13.44 12.16
CA GLN A 30 -9.78 13.94 12.74
C GLN A 30 -9.79 13.79 14.26
N ILE A 31 -9.29 12.67 14.79
CA ILE A 31 -9.20 12.41 16.23
C ILE A 31 -8.07 13.24 16.86
N TYR A 32 -6.94 13.38 16.17
CA TYR A 32 -5.75 14.07 16.65
C TYR A 32 -5.33 15.24 15.73
N PRO A 33 -6.13 16.31 15.59
CA PRO A 33 -5.90 17.36 14.58
C PRO A 33 -4.55 18.09 14.73
N ASN A 34 -4.01 18.15 15.96
CA ASN A 34 -2.75 18.83 16.23
C ASN A 34 -1.50 18.05 15.76
N VAL A 35 -1.64 16.78 15.31
CA VAL A 35 -0.49 16.03 14.73
C VAL A 35 0.08 16.72 13.48
N SER A 36 -0.76 17.45 12.74
CA SER A 36 -0.33 18.22 11.56
C SER A 36 0.58 19.41 11.91
N LYS A 37 0.54 19.90 13.16
CA LYS A 37 1.37 21.03 13.63
C LYS A 37 2.73 20.55 14.13
N SER A 38 2.75 19.41 14.80
CA SER A 38 3.96 18.77 15.31
C SER A 38 3.62 17.32 15.65
N PHE A 39 4.04 16.39 14.78
CA PHE A 39 3.76 14.97 14.96
C PHE A 39 4.37 14.43 16.26
N SER A 40 5.66 14.72 16.50
CA SER A 40 6.39 14.20 17.66
C SER A 40 5.77 14.65 18.99
N ALA A 41 5.30 15.89 19.08
CA ALA A 41 4.73 16.44 20.32
C ALA A 41 3.25 16.07 20.52
N ASN A 42 2.47 15.96 19.44
CA ASN A 42 1.01 15.86 19.53
C ASN A 42 0.46 14.46 19.20
N CYS A 43 1.28 13.54 18.68
CA CYS A 43 0.85 12.17 18.42
C CYS A 43 0.90 11.34 19.71
N PRO A 44 -0.23 10.76 20.17
CA PRO A 44 -0.23 9.79 21.27
C PRO A 44 0.61 8.57 20.92
N ARG A 45 1.07 7.84 21.94
CA ARG A 45 1.91 6.65 21.73
C ARG A 45 1.12 5.49 21.14
N GLN A 46 -0.11 5.29 21.58
CA GLN A 46 -0.98 4.22 21.12
C GLN A 46 -2.43 4.65 21.23
N GLY A 47 -3.34 3.95 20.56
CA GLY A 47 -4.76 4.17 20.70
C GLY A 47 -5.61 3.29 19.79
N LEU A 48 -6.89 3.65 19.71
CA LEU A 48 -7.89 2.96 18.89
C LEU A 48 -8.59 3.97 18.00
N LEU A 49 -8.91 3.58 16.77
CA LEU A 49 -9.85 4.29 15.90
C LEU A 49 -10.78 3.30 15.20
N SER A 50 -11.85 3.81 14.61
CA SER A 50 -12.80 3.01 13.83
C SER A 50 -12.86 3.52 12.39
N LEU A 51 -12.83 2.60 11.44
CA LEU A 51 -12.95 2.87 10.00
C LEU A 51 -13.74 1.72 9.36
N GLN A 52 -14.82 2.04 8.64
CA GLN A 52 -15.64 1.06 7.89
C GLN A 52 -16.07 -0.18 8.72
N ASP A 53 -16.63 0.04 9.91
CA ASP A 53 -17.04 -1.00 10.87
C ASP A 53 -15.91 -1.89 11.40
N GLU A 54 -14.66 -1.52 11.13
CA GLU A 54 -13.47 -2.18 11.65
C GLU A 54 -12.80 -1.30 12.72
N LYS A 55 -12.30 -1.96 13.76
CA LYS A 55 -11.49 -1.34 14.79
C LYS A 55 -10.02 -1.50 14.43
N TRP A 56 -9.29 -0.41 14.60
CA TRP A 56 -7.87 -0.33 14.30
C TRP A 56 -7.14 0.14 15.54
N THR A 57 -6.22 -0.68 16.03
CA THR A 57 -5.23 -0.22 16.99
C THR A 57 -4.16 0.54 16.24
N PHE A 58 -3.54 1.51 16.90
CA PHE A 58 -2.37 2.17 16.35
C PHE A 58 -1.27 2.32 17.39
N ASP A 59 -0.03 2.27 16.91
CA ASP A 59 1.19 2.47 17.68
C ASP A 59 2.09 3.46 16.95
N LYS A 60 2.48 4.52 17.65
CA LYS A 60 3.45 5.51 17.15
C LYS A 60 4.85 4.94 17.25
N HIS A 61 5.59 5.01 16.16
CA HIS A 61 7.01 4.69 16.11
C HIS A 61 7.75 5.80 15.36
N GLY A 62 8.92 6.23 15.84
CA GLY A 62 9.71 7.30 15.20
C GLY A 62 8.87 8.51 14.75
N VAL A 63 8.74 8.65 13.43
CA VAL A 63 7.99 9.71 12.73
C VAL A 63 6.70 9.21 12.06
N GLY A 64 6.26 8.00 12.40
CA GLY A 64 5.12 7.30 11.81
C GLY A 64 4.16 6.69 12.83
N VAL A 65 3.11 6.08 12.28
CA VAL A 65 2.03 5.38 12.99
C VAL A 65 1.79 4.07 12.27
N TYR A 66 1.95 2.98 13.01
CA TYR A 66 1.58 1.65 12.59
C TYR A 66 0.12 1.41 12.96
N PHE A 67 -0.74 1.09 12.00
CA PHE A 67 -2.11 0.69 12.22
C PHE A 67 -2.25 -0.82 12.01
N GLN A 68 -3.02 -1.46 12.88
CA GLN A 68 -3.40 -2.85 12.75
C GLN A 68 -4.89 -3.02 12.97
N SER A 69 -5.54 -3.71 12.06
CA SER A 69 -6.96 -4.00 12.22
C SER A 69 -7.17 -5.18 13.18
N GLU A 70 -8.19 -5.08 14.04
CA GLU A 70 -8.50 -6.14 15.01
C GLU A 70 -9.14 -7.38 14.35
N ARG A 71 -9.77 -7.22 13.19
CA ARG A 71 -10.56 -8.29 12.55
C ARG A 71 -9.85 -8.93 11.37
N SER A 72 -9.41 -8.13 10.40
CA SER A 72 -8.73 -8.60 9.20
C SER A 72 -7.22 -8.77 9.38
N TYR A 73 -6.65 -8.30 10.50
CA TYR A 73 -5.21 -8.30 10.80
C TYR A 73 -4.38 -7.55 9.75
N LEU A 74 -5.03 -6.69 8.96
CA LEU A 74 -4.36 -5.85 7.99
C LEU A 74 -3.47 -4.85 8.70
N ILE A 75 -2.31 -4.58 8.09
CA ILE A 75 -1.31 -3.64 8.58
C ILE A 75 -1.22 -2.49 7.61
N VAL A 76 -1.25 -1.26 8.13
CA VAL A 76 -0.92 -0.06 7.38
C VAL A 76 0.06 0.76 8.21
N ASP A 77 1.28 0.88 7.73
CA ASP A 77 2.28 1.76 8.33
C ASP A 77 2.31 3.10 7.57
N ILE A 78 2.00 4.20 8.25
CA ILE A 78 2.22 5.54 7.71
C ILE A 78 3.47 6.13 8.35
N HIS A 79 4.45 6.56 7.56
CA HIS A 79 5.65 7.21 8.08
C HIS A 79 5.82 8.61 7.48
N ALA A 80 7.04 9.15 7.55
CA ALA A 80 7.40 10.48 7.08
C ALA A 80 6.69 10.90 5.77
N GLY A 81 6.23 12.15 5.73
CA GLY A 81 5.52 12.72 4.59
C GLY A 81 4.00 12.49 4.56
N PHE A 82 3.43 11.67 5.45
CA PHE A 82 1.99 11.35 5.42
C PHE A 82 1.04 12.55 5.64
N VAL A 83 1.51 13.66 6.23
CA VAL A 83 0.68 14.86 6.45
C VAL A 83 0.45 15.61 5.15
N ASP A 84 1.52 15.78 4.36
CA ASP A 84 1.53 16.53 3.10
C ASP A 84 1.16 15.63 1.91
N TYR A 85 1.53 14.35 1.98
CA TYR A 85 1.31 13.34 0.94
C TYR A 85 0.59 12.11 1.53
N PRO A 86 -0.70 12.22 1.90
CA PRO A 86 -1.44 11.19 2.62
C PRO A 86 -1.66 9.88 1.83
N GLN A 87 -1.55 9.97 0.51
CA GLN A 87 -1.68 8.84 -0.42
C GLN A 87 -0.33 8.28 -0.88
N ALA A 88 0.78 8.91 -0.49
CA ALA A 88 2.09 8.48 -0.95
C ALA A 88 2.57 7.26 -0.17
N PHE A 89 3.39 6.45 -0.84
CA PHE A 89 3.84 5.15 -0.35
C PHE A 89 5.27 4.88 -0.78
N ASP A 90 5.89 3.85 -0.20
CA ASP A 90 7.18 3.32 -0.60
C ASP A 90 7.18 1.79 -0.46
N ALA A 91 8.29 1.16 -0.81
CA ALA A 91 8.41 -0.30 -0.76
C ALA A 91 8.15 -0.84 0.64
N TRP A 92 8.72 -0.23 1.69
CA TRP A 92 8.52 -0.67 3.06
C TRP A 92 7.04 -0.75 3.46
N ARG A 93 6.27 0.32 3.20
CA ARG A 93 4.84 0.34 3.54
C ARG A 93 4.04 -0.73 2.79
N LEU A 94 4.37 -0.94 1.52
CA LEU A 94 3.72 -1.95 0.69
C LEU A 94 4.05 -3.37 1.15
N VAL A 95 5.31 -3.65 1.51
CA VAL A 95 5.72 -4.95 2.06
C VAL A 95 4.90 -5.30 3.30
N GLN A 96 4.82 -4.37 4.27
CA GLN A 96 4.04 -4.59 5.50
C GLN A 96 2.57 -4.92 5.19
N TYR A 97 1.98 -4.22 4.24
CA TYR A 97 0.59 -4.47 3.83
C TYR A 97 0.44 -5.81 3.09
N PHE A 98 1.30 -6.12 2.12
CA PHE A 98 1.26 -7.37 1.36
C PHE A 98 1.43 -8.58 2.28
N GLU A 99 2.36 -8.51 3.23
CA GLU A 99 2.57 -9.55 4.23
C GLU A 99 1.35 -9.73 5.14
N SER A 100 0.71 -8.64 5.58
CA SER A 100 -0.52 -8.71 6.38
C SER A 100 -1.70 -9.32 5.62
N LYS A 101 -1.73 -9.15 4.29
CA LYS A 101 -2.67 -9.84 3.41
C LYS A 101 -2.27 -11.29 3.12
N GLY A 102 -1.07 -11.71 3.49
CA GLY A 102 -0.52 -13.01 3.14
C GLY A 102 -0.26 -13.15 1.64
N ILE A 103 0.02 -12.05 0.94
CA ILE A 103 0.37 -12.10 -0.49
C ILE A 103 1.82 -12.54 -0.61
N GLU A 104 2.03 -13.54 -1.45
CA GLU A 104 3.32 -14.19 -1.70
C GLU A 104 3.83 -13.90 -3.11
N GLN A 105 2.96 -13.45 -4.03
CA GLN A 105 3.36 -13.07 -5.39
C GLN A 105 2.58 -11.84 -5.86
N ILE A 106 3.28 -10.91 -6.50
CA ILE A 106 2.68 -9.76 -7.18
C ILE A 106 2.91 -9.92 -8.68
N TYR A 107 1.84 -9.77 -9.46
CA TYR A 107 1.89 -9.79 -10.92
C TYR A 107 1.82 -8.37 -11.46
N TYR A 108 2.68 -8.06 -12.42
CA TYR A 108 2.58 -6.85 -13.22
C TYR A 108 2.94 -7.15 -14.66
N ILE A 109 1.97 -6.97 -15.57
CA ILE A 109 2.09 -7.31 -16.99
C ILE A 109 2.53 -8.78 -17.17
N ASN A 110 3.81 -9.04 -17.47
CA ASN A 110 4.38 -10.37 -17.70
C ASN A 110 5.33 -10.80 -16.58
N ASP A 111 5.60 -9.93 -15.61
CA ASP A 111 6.57 -10.16 -14.56
C ASP A 111 5.89 -10.63 -13.27
N VAL A 112 6.63 -11.45 -12.53
CA VAL A 112 6.21 -12.01 -11.24
C VAL A 112 7.24 -11.61 -10.19
N PHE A 113 6.78 -10.88 -9.19
CA PHE A 113 7.57 -10.45 -8.05
C PHE A 113 7.26 -11.40 -6.88
N ASP A 114 8.22 -12.27 -6.54
CA ASP A 114 8.06 -13.35 -5.56
C ASP A 114 8.47 -12.90 -4.15
N LEU A 115 7.51 -12.83 -3.23
CA LEU A 115 7.67 -12.37 -1.85
C LEU A 115 7.76 -13.54 -0.84
N THR A 116 7.84 -14.79 -1.30
CA THR A 116 7.79 -15.98 -0.44
C THR A 116 8.97 -16.08 0.54
N ASN A 117 10.15 -15.61 0.16
CA ASN A 117 11.39 -15.77 0.94
C ASN A 117 11.52 -14.72 2.06
N LYS A 118 10.78 -13.60 2.02
CA LYS A 118 10.78 -12.52 3.03
C LYS A 118 12.10 -11.80 3.34
N VAL A 119 13.25 -12.35 2.97
CA VAL A 119 14.57 -11.78 3.28
C VAL A 119 14.80 -10.47 2.52
N ASN A 120 14.30 -10.36 1.28
CA ASN A 120 14.54 -9.22 0.39
C ASN A 120 13.24 -8.63 -0.18
N ASN A 121 12.12 -8.72 0.57
CA ASN A 121 10.83 -8.25 0.06
C ASN A 121 10.84 -6.75 -0.29
N GLU A 122 11.61 -5.94 0.44
CA GLU A 122 11.73 -4.51 0.13
C GLU A 122 12.42 -4.27 -1.21
N ASP A 123 13.55 -4.94 -1.48
CA ASP A 123 14.25 -4.83 -2.78
C ASP A 123 13.35 -5.28 -3.94
N ILE A 124 12.61 -6.38 -3.75
CA ILE A 124 11.69 -6.92 -4.77
C ILE A 124 10.52 -5.96 -5.04
N VAL A 125 10.01 -5.31 -3.99
CA VAL A 125 8.97 -4.29 -4.16
C VAL A 125 9.57 -3.00 -4.75
N ASP A 126 10.80 -2.64 -4.43
CA ASP A 126 11.50 -1.52 -5.09
C ASP A 126 11.63 -1.78 -6.61
N ASP A 127 12.03 -2.99 -7.02
CA ASP A 127 12.07 -3.38 -8.44
C ASP A 127 10.68 -3.24 -9.10
N LEU A 128 9.60 -3.66 -8.42
CA LEU A 128 8.23 -3.47 -8.90
C LEU A 128 7.89 -1.98 -9.09
N LEU A 129 8.31 -1.12 -8.15
CA LEU A 129 8.08 0.31 -8.23
C LEU A 129 8.86 0.95 -9.38
N GLU A 130 10.05 0.44 -9.71
CA GLU A 130 10.80 0.87 -10.90
C GLU A 130 10.02 0.57 -12.19
N HIS A 131 9.45 -0.63 -12.33
CA HIS A 131 8.62 -0.98 -13.50
C HIS A 131 7.39 -0.05 -13.61
N LEU A 132 6.70 0.18 -12.50
CA LEU A 132 5.53 1.08 -12.45
C LEU A 132 5.89 2.53 -12.75
N LEU A 133 7.11 2.96 -12.39
CA LEU A 133 7.61 4.31 -12.65
C LEU A 133 7.96 4.48 -14.13
N GLU A 134 8.63 3.48 -14.74
CA GLU A 134 8.95 3.44 -16.17
C GLU A 134 7.69 3.48 -17.04
N ASP A 135 6.66 2.73 -16.65
CA ASP A 135 5.36 2.72 -17.31
C ASP A 135 4.46 3.91 -16.96
N ASN A 136 4.96 4.86 -16.18
CA ASN A 136 4.26 6.10 -15.85
C ASN A 136 2.92 5.86 -15.11
N ILE A 137 2.83 4.76 -14.36
CA ILE A 137 1.69 4.44 -13.48
C ILE A 137 1.82 5.17 -12.15
N ILE A 138 3.06 5.32 -11.67
CA ILE A 138 3.40 6.06 -10.45
C ILE A 138 4.34 7.23 -10.76
N GLU A 139 4.52 8.09 -9.77
CA GLU A 139 5.50 9.17 -9.81
C GLU A 139 6.17 9.38 -8.47
N ILE A 140 7.40 9.87 -8.48
CA ILE A 140 8.09 10.27 -7.26
C ILE A 140 7.53 11.62 -6.80
N VAL A 141 6.81 11.63 -5.68
CA VAL A 141 6.21 12.84 -5.10
C VAL A 141 7.12 13.48 -4.04
N LEU A 142 8.01 12.70 -3.42
CA LEU A 142 9.00 13.22 -2.49
C LEU A 142 10.34 12.46 -2.60
N PRO A 143 11.27 12.94 -3.46
CA PRO A 143 12.51 12.23 -3.80
C PRO A 143 13.41 11.92 -2.60
N LYS A 144 13.49 12.85 -1.63
CA LYS A 144 14.33 12.69 -0.43
C LYS A 144 13.98 11.43 0.38
N LEU A 145 12.73 10.99 0.31
CA LEU A 145 12.21 9.85 1.04
C LEU A 145 11.81 8.69 0.12
N LYS A 146 12.12 8.78 -1.18
CA LYS A 146 11.61 7.86 -2.22
C LYS A 146 10.10 7.57 -2.07
N LEU A 147 9.29 8.60 -1.83
CA LEU A 147 7.84 8.41 -1.81
C LEU A 147 7.27 8.50 -3.22
N TYR A 148 6.43 7.53 -3.53
CA TYR A 148 5.69 7.42 -4.77
C TYR A 148 4.23 7.77 -4.57
N GLY A 149 3.59 8.32 -5.60
CA GLY A 149 2.15 8.50 -5.70
C GLY A 149 1.62 7.82 -6.95
N LEU A 150 0.40 7.30 -6.90
CA LEU A 150 -0.29 6.85 -8.10
C LEU A 150 -0.57 8.07 -8.98
N LYS A 151 -0.15 8.05 -10.25
CA LYS A 151 -0.61 9.07 -11.19
C LYS A 151 -2.12 8.92 -11.35
N ASN A 152 -2.82 10.05 -11.46
CA ASN A 152 -4.24 10.10 -11.86
C ASN A 152 -4.37 9.58 -13.29
N THR A 153 -4.25 8.27 -13.47
CA THR A 153 -4.80 7.58 -14.62
C THR A 153 -6.30 7.83 -14.51
N SER A 154 -6.87 8.51 -15.51
CA SER A 154 -8.31 8.79 -15.52
C SER A 154 -9.09 7.50 -15.17
N THR A 155 -10.29 7.61 -14.63
CA THR A 155 -11.14 6.44 -14.35
C THR A 155 -11.24 5.50 -15.56
N ASP A 156 -11.12 6.05 -16.77
CA ASP A 156 -11.09 5.34 -18.05
C ASP A 156 -9.77 4.58 -18.32
N SER A 157 -8.64 5.13 -17.86
CA SER A 157 -7.32 4.49 -17.90
C SER A 157 -7.20 3.35 -16.89
N ARG A 158 -7.73 3.53 -15.66
CA ARG A 158 -7.87 2.44 -14.68
C ARG A 158 -8.76 1.32 -15.20
N ALA A 159 -9.91 1.66 -15.80
CA ALA A 159 -10.78 0.68 -16.45
C ALA A 159 -10.10 -0.01 -17.65
N ARG A 160 -9.26 0.68 -18.41
CA ARG A 160 -8.47 0.10 -19.52
C ARG A 160 -7.36 -0.82 -19.04
N ILE A 161 -6.61 -0.44 -18.01
CA ILE A 161 -5.56 -1.30 -17.42
C ILE A 161 -6.21 -2.55 -16.84
N LEU A 162 -7.27 -2.41 -16.05
CA LEU A 162 -8.03 -3.55 -15.53
C LEU A 162 -8.67 -4.39 -16.65
N SER A 163 -9.13 -3.78 -17.73
CA SER A 163 -9.65 -4.47 -18.92
C SER A 163 -8.56 -5.21 -19.71
N GLN A 164 -7.36 -4.65 -19.86
CA GLN A 164 -6.25 -5.29 -20.57
C GLN A 164 -5.70 -6.46 -19.75
N LEU A 165 -5.54 -6.27 -18.44
CA LEU A 165 -5.12 -7.32 -17.53
C LEU A 165 -6.17 -8.44 -17.45
N SER A 166 -7.46 -8.12 -17.38
CA SER A 166 -8.54 -9.12 -17.45
C SER A 166 -8.51 -9.96 -18.74
N ARG A 167 -8.08 -9.40 -19.88
CA ARG A 167 -7.93 -10.16 -21.13
C ARG A 167 -6.72 -11.10 -21.07
N LEU A 168 -5.59 -10.61 -20.58
CA LEU A 168 -4.36 -11.42 -20.43
C LEU A 168 -4.54 -12.61 -19.48
N PHE A 169 -5.32 -12.45 -18.39
CA PHE A 169 -5.61 -13.54 -17.46
C PHE A 169 -6.67 -14.55 -17.96
N ASN A 170 -7.53 -14.17 -18.92
CA ASN A 170 -8.55 -15.06 -19.49
C ASN A 170 -8.06 -15.86 -20.71
N GLU A 171 -7.00 -15.41 -21.38
CA GLU A 171 -6.41 -16.10 -22.54
C GLU A 171 -5.49 -17.28 -22.12
N GLY A 172 -5.18 -17.44 -20.83
CA GLY A 172 -4.34 -18.55 -20.31
C GLY A 172 -5.08 -19.76 -19.74
N ASN A 173 -6.42 -19.77 -19.74
CA ASN A 173 -7.25 -20.86 -19.18
C ASN A 173 -8.09 -21.61 -20.24
N GLY A 174 -7.79 -21.41 -21.51
CA GLY A 174 -8.44 -22.10 -22.62
C GLY A 174 -7.43 -22.89 -23.44
N ASP A 175 -6.97 -24.02 -22.91
CA ASP A 175 -6.61 -25.26 -23.63
C ASP A 175 -6.40 -26.42 -22.64
#